data_AF-A0A7S1AA81-F1
#
_entry.id   AF-A0A7S1AA81-F1
#
_cell.length_a   1.000
_cell.length_b   1.000
_cell.length_c   1.000
_cell.angle_alpha   90.00
_cell.angle_beta   90.00
_cell.angle_gamma   90.00
#
_symmetry.space_group_name_H-M   'P 1'
#
loop_
_entity.id
_entity.type
_entity.pdbx_description
1 polymer ?
#
loop_
_entity_poly.entity_id
_entity_poly.type
_entity_poly.pdbx_seq_one_letter_code
_entity_poly.pdbx_strand_id
1 'polypeptide(L)'
;SCRAADGSLLPPTMNSGCRRSLGNCESTPKSGHRGAKSGSPAPRGPSTVVCHICGREFGSASIEIHAAQCARKWEANEALKPKAQRRPVPEPVQMDEGGSKEEYNEKTLKKWNDEVLLPCENCGRTFLPDRLEIHMRSCRSADGSLLPPTMRPGGRRSVGNCESSAHREAKSASPAPRGPSTVVCHICGREFGSASIGIHVPNCEKKWQATEELKPKARRRSVPTAPKQEEFESREQYNARATEVWTSEALLACPKCGRTFLPDRLEVHVRSCRSAEEHAPTGRSDWSQVEAPTIPTKPMSVTCHVCGRDFGTASFQIHLVQCEKKWEAQEARKPLEERRPVPAAPQVAANASLEDRNSAAATKWSEEALVACPVCGRTFLPESLVKHQRSCRPNLETEVVD
;
A
#
# COMPACT_ATOMS: atom_id res chain seq x y z
N SER A 1 -69.65 40.01 -39.76
CA SER A 1 -68.90 38.84 -40.27
C SER A 1 -67.54 38.83 -39.61
N CYS A 2 -67.10 37.82 -38.85
CA CYS A 2 -67.77 36.59 -38.41
C CYS A 2 -67.54 36.38 -36.89
N ARG A 3 -68.46 35.63 -36.25
CA ARG A 3 -68.58 35.38 -34.79
C ARG A 3 -67.25 34.95 -34.13
N ALA A 4 -66.85 35.39 -32.93
CA ALA A 4 -67.52 35.68 -31.65
C ALA A 4 -67.71 34.47 -30.71
N ALA A 5 -67.00 34.50 -29.58
CA ALA A 5 -67.27 33.93 -28.25
C ALA A 5 -66.10 34.41 -27.35
N ASP A 6 -66.15 35.60 -26.75
CA ASP A 6 -66.78 35.91 -25.44
C ASP A 6 -66.36 34.95 -24.31
N GLY A 7 -65.85 35.42 -23.16
CA GLY A 7 -65.68 36.82 -22.79
C GLY A 7 -64.80 37.09 -21.56
N SER A 8 -64.50 38.38 -21.38
CA SER A 8 -64.97 39.21 -20.25
C SER A 8 -65.06 38.58 -18.84
N LEU A 9 -64.71 39.27 -17.75
CA LEU A 9 -64.07 40.57 -17.52
C LEU A 9 -63.60 40.62 -16.04
N LEU A 10 -62.59 41.45 -15.76
CA LEU A 10 -62.17 41.92 -14.42
C LEU A 10 -63.28 42.76 -13.71
N PRO A 11 -63.15 43.34 -12.48
CA PRO A 11 -62.07 43.37 -11.46
C PRO A 11 -62.69 43.23 -10.01
N PRO A 12 -62.31 43.96 -8.92
CA PRO A 12 -61.03 44.55 -8.46
C PRO A 12 -60.62 44.16 -7.00
N THR A 13 -59.52 44.78 -6.54
CA THR A 13 -58.99 44.90 -5.14
C THR A 13 -58.03 43.78 -4.68
N MET A 14 -56.93 44.00 -3.93
CA MET A 14 -56.21 45.23 -3.49
C MET A 14 -54.67 45.12 -3.67
N ASN A 15 -54.01 46.27 -3.49
CA ASN A 15 -52.61 46.52 -3.07
C ASN A 15 -52.01 45.55 -2.01
N SER A 16 -50.68 45.37 -1.87
CA SER A 16 -49.50 45.89 -2.60
C SER A 16 -48.19 45.24 -2.09
N GLY A 17 -47.18 45.02 -2.94
CA GLY A 17 -45.81 44.66 -2.51
C GLY A 17 -44.95 43.96 -3.58
N CYS A 18 -44.05 44.70 -4.23
CA CYS A 18 -43.12 44.32 -5.32
C CYS A 18 -42.54 42.87 -5.28
N ARG A 19 -42.65 42.04 -6.35
CA ARG A 19 -41.87 42.02 -7.64
C ARG A 19 -40.36 41.74 -7.43
N ARG A 20 -39.68 40.76 -8.09
CA ARG A 20 -39.94 39.93 -9.30
C ARG A 20 -39.36 38.49 -9.13
N SER A 21 -40.05 37.43 -9.60
CA SER A 21 -39.73 36.61 -10.80
C SER A 21 -38.26 36.56 -11.25
N LEU A 22 -37.62 35.38 -11.31
CA LEU A 22 -37.76 34.30 -12.33
C LEU A 22 -37.30 34.73 -13.73
N GLY A 23 -36.39 33.96 -14.34
CA GLY A 23 -35.95 34.16 -15.72
C GLY A 23 -34.75 33.27 -16.09
N ASN A 24 -35.02 32.17 -16.79
CA ASN A 24 -34.01 31.30 -17.41
C ASN A 24 -33.70 31.78 -18.86
N CYS A 25 -32.79 31.08 -19.54
CA CYS A 25 -32.53 31.04 -21.00
C CYS A 25 -31.59 32.06 -21.67
N GLU A 26 -31.05 31.57 -22.80
CA GLU A 26 -29.95 31.99 -23.66
C GLU A 26 -29.73 33.49 -23.99
N SER A 27 -28.46 33.86 -24.23
CA SER A 27 -27.97 34.08 -25.61
C SER A 27 -26.44 34.31 -25.72
N THR A 28 -25.89 34.08 -26.92
CA THR A 28 -24.46 34.16 -27.29
C THR A 28 -23.94 35.61 -27.32
N PRO A 29 -22.62 35.88 -27.42
CA PRO A 29 -22.09 36.10 -28.78
C PRO A 29 -20.57 35.88 -29.06
N LYS A 30 -20.31 35.64 -30.37
CA LYS A 30 -19.20 36.15 -31.21
C LYS A 30 -17.77 35.56 -31.15
N SER A 31 -17.24 35.47 -32.37
CA SER A 31 -15.96 34.92 -32.83
C SER A 31 -14.79 35.90 -32.78
N GLY A 32 -13.58 35.38 -32.55
CA GLY A 32 -12.32 36.04 -32.89
C GLY A 32 -11.27 35.00 -33.31
N HIS A 33 -10.89 34.98 -34.60
CA HIS A 33 -9.86 34.07 -35.10
C HIS A 33 -8.44 34.53 -34.72
N ARG A 34 -7.60 33.60 -34.24
CA ARG A 34 -6.17 33.46 -34.64
C ARG A 34 -5.52 32.21 -34.02
N GLY A 35 -4.67 31.53 -34.80
CA GLY A 35 -3.61 30.64 -34.28
C GLY A 35 -3.97 29.17 -34.07
N ALA A 36 -4.01 28.39 -35.16
CA ALA A 36 -4.05 26.93 -35.06
C ALA A 36 -2.71 26.35 -34.55
N LYS A 37 -2.75 25.48 -33.54
CA LYS A 37 -1.76 24.41 -33.33
C LYS A 37 -2.49 23.13 -32.91
N SER A 38 -2.25 22.05 -33.66
CA SER A 38 -2.86 20.74 -33.46
C SER A 38 -2.38 20.11 -32.15
N GLY A 39 -3.29 20.02 -31.16
CA GLY A 39 -3.06 19.20 -29.98
C GLY A 39 -3.08 17.72 -30.35
N SER A 40 -1.93 17.05 -30.29
CA SER A 40 -1.87 15.59 -30.40
C SER A 40 -2.65 14.94 -29.25
N PRO A 41 -3.40 13.85 -29.50
CA PRO A 41 -4.13 13.17 -28.44
C PRO A 41 -3.15 12.63 -27.38
N ALA A 42 -3.58 12.67 -26.11
CA ALA A 42 -2.79 12.18 -24.99
C ALA A 42 -2.37 10.71 -25.19
N PRO A 43 -1.18 10.29 -24.69
CA PRO A 43 -0.74 8.90 -24.82
C PRO A 43 -1.73 7.99 -24.11
N ARG A 44 -2.41 7.14 -24.90
CA ARG A 44 -3.36 6.14 -24.38
C ARG A 44 -2.64 5.26 -23.37
N GLY A 45 -3.25 5.09 -22.19
CA GLY A 45 -2.73 4.24 -21.13
C GLY A 45 -2.59 2.78 -21.57
N PRO A 46 -1.95 1.92 -20.75
CA PRO A 46 -1.89 0.50 -21.05
C PRO A 46 -3.31 -0.06 -21.19
N SER A 47 -3.56 -0.78 -22.28
CA SER A 47 -4.89 -1.33 -22.59
C SER A 47 -5.29 -2.39 -21.55
N THR A 48 -6.08 -1.97 -20.57
CA THR A 48 -6.62 -2.83 -19.50
C THR A 48 -7.98 -3.40 -19.86
N VAL A 49 -8.31 -4.53 -19.24
CA VAL A 49 -9.57 -5.25 -19.35
C VAL A 49 -10.07 -5.57 -17.94
N VAL A 50 -11.33 -5.28 -17.65
CA VAL A 50 -11.96 -5.53 -16.34
C VAL A 50 -12.36 -7.00 -16.18
N CYS A 51 -12.06 -7.59 -15.03
CA CYS A 51 -12.51 -8.92 -14.65
C CYS A 51 -13.97 -8.91 -14.20
N HIS A 52 -14.84 -9.62 -14.93
CA HIS A 52 -16.29 -9.74 -14.67
C HIS A 52 -16.65 -10.41 -13.32
N ILE A 53 -15.68 -11.04 -12.64
CA ILE A 53 -15.91 -11.70 -11.33
C ILE A 53 -15.49 -10.78 -10.16
N CYS A 54 -14.40 -10.03 -10.29
CA CYS A 54 -13.83 -9.25 -9.17
C CYS A 54 -13.72 -7.73 -9.38
N GLY A 55 -14.15 -7.22 -10.54
CA GLY A 55 -14.20 -5.78 -10.84
C GLY A 55 -12.82 -5.10 -10.97
N ARG A 56 -11.73 -5.88 -11.06
CA ARG A 56 -10.36 -5.35 -11.18
C ARG A 56 -9.88 -5.32 -12.62
N GLU A 57 -9.06 -4.33 -12.93
CA GLU A 57 -8.38 -4.18 -14.21
C GLU A 57 -7.10 -5.04 -14.30
N PHE A 58 -6.91 -5.69 -15.44
CA PHE A 58 -5.70 -6.43 -15.79
C PHE A 58 -5.26 -6.09 -17.22
N GLY A 59 -4.02 -6.39 -17.58
CA GLY A 59 -3.60 -6.27 -18.99
C GLY A 59 -4.32 -7.30 -19.86
N SER A 60 -4.59 -6.96 -21.12
CA SER A 60 -5.31 -7.87 -22.04
C SER A 60 -4.64 -9.24 -22.25
N ALA A 61 -3.34 -9.38 -21.99
CA ALA A 61 -2.63 -10.67 -22.06
C ALA A 61 -2.64 -11.47 -20.73
N SER A 62 -3.08 -10.89 -19.61
CA SER A 62 -3.13 -11.56 -18.30
C SER A 62 -4.54 -11.75 -17.76
N ILE A 63 -5.55 -11.12 -18.38
CA ILE A 63 -6.96 -11.22 -17.97
C ILE A 63 -7.50 -12.65 -18.03
N GLU A 64 -7.15 -13.44 -19.05
CA GLU A 64 -7.62 -14.84 -19.19
C GLU A 64 -7.10 -15.74 -18.06
N ILE A 65 -5.78 -15.67 -17.80
CA ILE A 65 -5.12 -16.40 -16.71
C ILE A 65 -5.74 -15.99 -15.36
N HIS A 66 -5.97 -14.68 -15.17
CA HIS A 66 -6.64 -14.19 -13.97
C HIS A 66 -8.08 -14.66 -13.87
N ALA A 67 -8.89 -14.57 -14.93
CA ALA A 67 -10.29 -14.96 -14.94
C ALA A 67 -10.47 -16.43 -14.57
N ALA A 68 -9.66 -17.33 -15.14
CA ALA A 68 -9.67 -18.75 -14.78
C ALA A 68 -9.32 -19.00 -13.30
N GLN A 69 -8.33 -18.29 -12.75
CA GLN A 69 -8.00 -18.37 -11.31
C GLN A 69 -9.09 -17.74 -10.42
N CYS A 70 -9.74 -16.69 -10.89
CA CYS A 70 -10.81 -16.00 -10.19
C CYS A 70 -12.10 -16.83 -10.14
N ALA A 71 -12.46 -17.49 -11.25
CA ALA A 71 -13.56 -18.45 -11.33
C ALA A 71 -13.36 -19.63 -10.38
N ARG A 72 -12.18 -20.27 -10.38
CA ARG A 72 -11.87 -21.35 -9.41
C ARG A 72 -12.02 -20.90 -7.96
N LYS A 73 -11.66 -19.65 -7.65
CA LYS A 73 -11.82 -19.09 -6.29
C LYS A 73 -13.29 -18.79 -5.97
N TRP A 74 -14.07 -18.31 -6.94
CA TRP A 74 -15.52 -18.13 -6.81
C TRP A 74 -16.20 -19.47 -6.52
N GLU A 75 -15.96 -20.48 -7.36
CA GLU A 75 -16.51 -21.83 -7.18
C GLU A 75 -16.14 -22.45 -5.84
N ALA A 76 -14.89 -22.27 -5.38
CA ALA A 76 -14.46 -22.73 -4.06
C ALA A 76 -15.21 -22.04 -2.91
N ASN A 77 -15.43 -20.71 -3.00
CA ASN A 77 -16.20 -19.96 -2.00
C ASN A 77 -17.70 -20.35 -2.03
N GLU A 78 -18.28 -20.56 -3.21
CA GLU A 78 -19.66 -21.03 -3.36
C GLU A 78 -19.83 -22.48 -2.90
N ALA A 79 -18.83 -23.34 -3.07
CA ALA A 79 -18.85 -24.72 -2.57
C ALA A 79 -18.91 -24.80 -1.03
N LEU A 80 -18.42 -23.80 -0.30
CA LEU A 80 -18.56 -23.69 1.16
C LEU A 80 -20.00 -23.34 1.58
N LYS A 81 -20.81 -22.77 0.68
CA LYS A 81 -22.20 -22.37 0.98
C LYS A 81 -23.14 -23.57 0.89
N PRO A 82 -24.26 -23.58 1.67
CA PRO A 82 -25.33 -24.57 1.52
C PRO A 82 -25.81 -24.65 0.08
N LYS A 83 -26.19 -25.84 -0.42
CA LYS A 83 -26.57 -26.05 -1.84
C LYS A 83 -27.60 -25.04 -2.36
N ALA A 84 -28.57 -24.64 -1.53
CA ALA A 84 -29.62 -23.68 -1.87
C ALA A 84 -29.16 -22.21 -1.97
N GLN A 85 -27.94 -21.88 -1.51
CA GLN A 85 -27.38 -20.52 -1.52
C GLN A 85 -26.23 -20.36 -2.53
N ARG A 86 -25.92 -21.41 -3.31
CA ARG A 86 -24.82 -21.39 -4.28
C ARG A 86 -25.23 -20.65 -5.54
N ARG A 87 -24.34 -19.78 -6.01
CA ARG A 87 -24.50 -18.98 -7.23
C ARG A 87 -23.58 -19.52 -8.34
N PRO A 88 -24.01 -19.55 -9.62
CA PRO A 88 -23.12 -19.84 -10.73
C PRO A 88 -22.01 -18.78 -10.83
N VAL A 89 -20.94 -19.10 -11.56
CA VAL A 89 -19.93 -18.09 -11.94
C VAL A 89 -20.61 -17.03 -12.83
N PRO A 90 -20.43 -15.72 -12.58
CA PRO A 90 -20.99 -14.68 -13.44
C PRO A 90 -20.48 -14.81 -14.88
N GLU A 91 -21.37 -14.72 -15.86
CA GLU A 91 -20.98 -14.86 -17.27
C GLU A 91 -20.26 -13.60 -17.80
N PRO A 92 -19.15 -13.76 -18.56
CA PRO A 92 -18.49 -12.64 -19.20
C PRO A 92 -19.43 -11.89 -20.14
N VAL A 93 -19.21 -10.59 -20.30
CA VAL A 93 -19.89 -9.80 -21.34
C VAL A 93 -19.37 -10.26 -22.70
N GLN A 94 -20.24 -10.39 -23.69
CA GLN A 94 -19.83 -10.66 -25.07
C GLN A 94 -19.23 -9.38 -25.67
N MET A 95 -18.05 -9.47 -26.28
CA MET A 95 -17.52 -8.39 -27.11
C MET A 95 -18.21 -8.42 -28.47
N ASP A 96 -18.86 -7.32 -28.84
CA ASP A 96 -19.34 -7.07 -30.19
C ASP A 96 -18.17 -6.87 -31.18
N GLU A 97 -18.32 -7.36 -32.42
CA GLU A 97 -17.29 -7.28 -33.48
C GLU A 97 -17.09 -5.83 -33.95
N GLY A 98 -16.27 -5.08 -33.20
CA GLY A 98 -15.94 -3.68 -33.45
C GLY A 98 -15.94 -2.78 -32.21
N GLY A 99 -16.45 -3.26 -31.07
CA GLY A 99 -16.57 -2.49 -29.83
C GLY A 99 -15.22 -2.09 -29.23
N SER A 100 -15.16 -0.91 -28.60
CA SER A 100 -13.93 -0.45 -27.94
C SER A 100 -13.72 -1.15 -26.59
N LYS A 101 -12.47 -1.32 -26.18
CA LYS A 101 -12.14 -1.99 -24.90
C LYS A 101 -12.64 -1.20 -23.69
N GLU A 102 -12.74 0.12 -23.82
CA GLU A 102 -13.34 1.02 -22.85
C GLU A 102 -14.84 0.75 -22.67
N GLU A 103 -15.58 0.53 -23.77
CA GLU A 103 -17.00 0.18 -23.74
C GLU A 103 -17.23 -1.22 -23.17
N TYR A 104 -16.37 -2.19 -23.51
CA TYR A 104 -16.38 -3.51 -22.87
C TYR A 104 -16.14 -3.40 -21.36
N ASN A 105 -15.19 -2.58 -20.93
CA ASN A 105 -14.89 -2.37 -19.51
C ASN A 105 -16.06 -1.72 -18.77
N GLU A 106 -16.73 -0.73 -19.36
CA GLU A 106 -17.92 -0.10 -18.78
C GLU A 106 -19.10 -1.08 -18.69
N LYS A 107 -19.43 -1.78 -19.78
CA LYS A 107 -20.45 -2.84 -19.81
C LYS A 107 -20.17 -3.92 -18.74
N THR A 108 -18.92 -4.36 -18.64
CA THR A 108 -18.47 -5.38 -17.66
C THR A 108 -18.54 -4.87 -16.21
N LEU A 109 -18.11 -3.63 -15.96
CA LEU A 109 -18.16 -3.04 -14.62
C LEU A 109 -19.61 -2.81 -14.17
N LYS A 110 -20.50 -2.40 -15.08
CA LYS A 110 -21.93 -2.26 -14.79
C LYS A 110 -22.55 -3.61 -14.41
N LYS A 111 -22.40 -4.62 -15.28
CA LYS A 111 -22.88 -6.00 -15.02
C LYS A 111 -22.32 -6.57 -13.71
N TRP A 112 -21.04 -6.27 -13.38
CA TRP A 112 -20.44 -6.66 -12.11
C TRP A 112 -21.08 -5.97 -10.87
N ASN A 113 -21.38 -4.67 -10.95
CA ASN A 113 -22.07 -3.98 -9.85
C ASN A 113 -23.51 -4.49 -9.66
N ASP A 114 -24.21 -4.79 -10.75
CA ASP A 114 -25.62 -5.19 -10.74
C ASP A 114 -25.80 -6.67 -10.34
N GLU A 115 -24.99 -7.59 -10.86
CA GLU A 115 -25.15 -9.03 -10.64
C GLU A 115 -24.27 -9.58 -9.51
N VAL A 116 -23.05 -9.08 -9.32
CA VAL A 116 -22.05 -9.73 -8.46
C VAL A 116 -22.03 -9.14 -7.06
N LEU A 117 -22.21 -7.82 -6.93
CA LEU A 117 -22.34 -7.17 -5.62
C LEU A 117 -23.75 -7.32 -5.05
N LEU A 118 -23.85 -7.42 -3.73
CA LEU A 118 -25.10 -7.40 -2.98
C LEU A 118 -25.15 -6.15 -2.09
N PRO A 119 -26.28 -5.41 -2.06
CA PRO A 119 -26.45 -4.29 -1.14
C PRO A 119 -26.62 -4.78 0.30
N CYS A 120 -26.07 -4.03 1.24
CA CYS A 120 -26.28 -4.23 2.67
C CYS A 120 -27.62 -3.65 3.11
N GLU A 121 -28.52 -4.48 3.62
CA GLU A 121 -29.86 -4.08 4.12
C GLU A 121 -29.78 -2.97 5.19
N ASN A 122 -28.73 -2.97 6.00
CA ASN A 122 -28.55 -1.98 7.08
C ASN A 122 -28.02 -0.61 6.61
N CYS A 123 -27.28 -0.52 5.49
CA CYS A 123 -26.64 0.74 5.09
C CYS A 123 -26.56 1.03 3.58
N GLY A 124 -27.22 0.23 2.74
CA GLY A 124 -27.28 0.39 1.28
C GLY A 124 -25.97 0.13 0.51
N ARG A 125 -24.82 0.05 1.18
CA ARG A 125 -23.52 -0.17 0.51
C ARG A 125 -23.44 -1.56 -0.12
N THR A 126 -22.91 -1.62 -1.34
CA THR A 126 -22.73 -2.85 -2.11
C THR A 126 -21.40 -3.54 -1.80
N PHE A 127 -21.42 -4.87 -1.67
CA PHE A 127 -20.25 -5.69 -1.37
C PHE A 127 -20.30 -7.04 -2.09
N LEU A 128 -19.13 -7.64 -2.35
CA LEU A 128 -19.06 -9.06 -2.71
C LEU A 128 -19.69 -9.91 -1.58
N PRO A 129 -20.43 -11.01 -1.88
CA PRO A 129 -21.18 -11.77 -0.87
C PRO A 129 -20.37 -12.14 0.38
N ASP A 130 -19.15 -12.62 0.21
CA ASP A 130 -18.29 -13.05 1.33
C ASP A 130 -17.83 -11.86 2.20
N ARG A 131 -17.72 -10.66 1.63
CA ARG A 131 -17.41 -9.43 2.37
C ARG A 131 -18.66 -8.83 3.00
N LEU A 132 -19.84 -9.00 2.38
CA LEU A 132 -21.11 -8.60 2.95
C LEU A 132 -21.36 -9.34 4.26
N GLU A 133 -21.12 -10.65 4.32
CA GLU A 133 -21.30 -11.44 5.54
C GLU A 133 -20.47 -10.90 6.72
N ILE A 134 -19.19 -10.59 6.49
CA ILE A 134 -18.30 -9.96 7.48
C ILE A 134 -18.81 -8.56 7.86
N HIS A 135 -19.31 -7.80 6.88
CA HIS A 135 -19.85 -6.47 7.10
C HIS A 135 -21.09 -6.49 7.99
N MET A 136 -22.05 -7.37 7.74
CA MET A 136 -23.31 -7.50 8.50
C MET A 136 -23.07 -7.74 9.99
N ARG A 137 -22.01 -8.45 10.37
CA ARG A 137 -21.60 -8.66 11.78
C ARG A 137 -21.24 -7.37 12.54
N SER A 138 -21.05 -6.25 11.83
CA SER A 138 -20.63 -4.95 12.40
C SER A 138 -21.44 -3.75 11.90
N CYS A 139 -22.29 -3.93 10.88
CA CYS A 139 -23.08 -2.86 10.31
C CYS A 139 -24.29 -2.53 11.19
N ARG A 140 -24.29 -1.34 11.77
CA ARG A 140 -25.46 -0.73 12.44
C ARG A 140 -26.31 -0.01 11.40
N SER A 141 -27.63 -0.04 11.56
CA SER A 141 -28.60 0.44 10.56
C SER A 141 -28.59 1.96 10.38
N ALA A 142 -28.99 2.42 9.19
CA ALA A 142 -29.13 3.83 8.84
C ALA A 142 -30.22 4.56 9.66
N ASP A 143 -31.24 3.85 10.16
CA ASP A 143 -32.36 4.39 10.94
C ASP A 143 -32.07 4.60 12.44
N GLY A 144 -30.82 4.95 12.78
CA GLY A 144 -30.43 5.41 14.11
C GLY A 144 -30.87 6.86 14.39
N SER A 145 -32.17 7.15 14.31
CA SER A 145 -32.70 8.51 14.51
C SER A 145 -32.62 8.97 15.96
N LEU A 146 -31.56 9.71 16.30
CA LEU A 146 -31.68 10.96 17.06
C LEU A 146 -30.60 11.98 16.64
N LEU A 147 -31.03 12.85 15.71
CA LEU A 147 -30.57 14.24 15.45
C LEU A 147 -29.18 14.49 14.81
N PRO A 148 -29.05 15.58 14.03
CA PRO A 148 -27.90 15.80 13.14
C PRO A 148 -26.78 16.61 13.78
N PRO A 149 -25.50 16.32 13.47
CA PRO A 149 -24.43 17.29 13.62
C PRO A 149 -24.52 18.32 12.48
N THR A 150 -25.40 19.31 12.64
CA THR A 150 -25.29 20.55 11.87
C THR A 150 -23.92 21.16 12.12
N MET A 151 -23.12 21.28 11.07
CA MET A 151 -21.86 22.03 11.02
C MET A 151 -20.79 21.66 12.07
N ARG A 152 -19.78 20.91 11.62
CA ARG A 152 -18.41 21.45 11.64
C ARG A 152 -17.50 20.84 10.56
N PRO A 153 -16.53 21.60 10.01
CA PRO A 153 -15.94 21.29 8.71
C PRO A 153 -14.53 20.66 8.79
N GLY A 154 -14.10 20.06 7.68
CA GLY A 154 -12.72 19.64 7.43
C GLY A 154 -12.46 18.14 7.66
N GLY A 155 -12.05 17.36 6.67
CA GLY A 155 -11.83 17.72 5.26
C GLY A 155 -11.64 16.48 4.38
N ARG A 156 -11.92 16.65 3.08
CA ARG A 156 -11.62 15.64 2.05
C ARG A 156 -10.10 15.37 2.03
N ARG A 157 -9.72 14.13 1.73
CA ARG A 157 -8.46 13.86 1.00
C ARG A 157 -8.78 13.14 -0.30
N SER A 158 -8.71 13.92 -1.38
CA SER A 158 -8.53 13.43 -2.74
C SER A 158 -7.28 14.10 -3.30
N VAL A 159 -6.60 13.38 -4.18
CA VAL A 159 -5.41 13.72 -4.98
C VAL A 159 -5.23 15.20 -5.39
N GLY A 160 -3.97 15.65 -5.47
CA GLY A 160 -3.56 16.91 -6.14
C GLY A 160 -2.16 17.37 -5.74
N ASN A 161 -1.36 17.85 -6.69
CA ASN A 161 0.07 18.21 -6.55
C ASN A 161 0.34 19.66 -7.01
N CYS A 162 1.36 20.33 -6.44
CA CYS A 162 2.09 21.54 -6.90
C CYS A 162 1.26 22.81 -7.30
N GLU A 163 1.72 24.06 -7.26
CA GLU A 163 3.01 24.70 -6.93
C GLU A 163 2.78 26.21 -6.63
N SER A 164 3.84 26.93 -6.21
CA SER A 164 4.04 28.40 -6.26
C SER A 164 4.22 29.13 -4.91
N SER A 165 4.97 30.25 -4.98
CA SER A 165 5.84 30.75 -3.91
C SER A 165 5.38 32.00 -3.16
N ALA A 166 6.08 32.27 -2.04
CA ALA A 166 6.15 33.53 -1.27
C ALA A 166 4.85 33.95 -0.54
N HIS A 167 4.86 34.27 0.76
CA HIS A 167 5.83 35.12 1.47
C HIS A 167 6.27 34.54 2.83
N ARG A 168 7.47 34.93 3.28
CA ARG A 168 7.93 34.73 4.68
C ARG A 168 7.38 35.86 5.55
N GLU A 169 6.87 35.50 6.73
CA GLU A 169 7.16 36.21 7.99
C GLU A 169 6.95 35.24 9.16
N ALA A 170 7.80 35.31 10.19
CA ALA A 170 7.91 34.28 11.22
C ALA A 170 7.56 34.82 12.61
N LYS A 171 6.65 34.15 13.34
CA LYS A 171 6.59 34.24 14.81
C LYS A 171 6.19 32.93 15.49
N SER A 172 6.96 32.61 16.54
CA SER A 172 6.67 31.77 17.71
C SER A 172 6.36 30.27 17.51
N ALA A 173 7.10 29.45 18.26
CA ALA A 173 6.98 28.01 18.32
C ALA A 173 5.68 27.54 19.02
N SER A 174 5.10 26.46 18.51
CA SER A 174 4.14 25.61 19.23
C SER A 174 4.77 24.23 19.45
N PRO A 175 4.49 23.56 20.59
CA PRO A 175 5.05 22.23 20.87
C PRO A 175 4.50 21.18 19.89
N ALA A 176 5.28 20.11 19.71
CA ALA A 176 5.03 19.07 18.70
C ALA A 176 3.61 18.47 18.76
N PRO A 177 3.04 18.04 17.60
CA PRO A 177 1.77 17.35 17.58
C PRO A 177 1.87 16.05 18.39
N ARG A 178 1.07 15.94 19.45
CA ARG A 178 0.99 14.73 20.27
C ARG A 178 0.57 13.57 19.35
N GLY A 179 1.28 12.44 19.45
CA GLY A 179 1.01 11.25 18.64
C GLY A 179 -0.40 10.69 18.88
N PRO A 180 -0.85 9.71 18.08
CA PRO A 180 -2.12 9.03 18.32
C PRO A 180 -2.15 8.45 19.74
N SER A 181 -3.27 8.58 20.45
CA SER A 181 -3.42 8.05 21.81
C SER A 181 -3.44 6.52 21.78
N THR A 182 -2.29 5.91 22.08
CA THR A 182 -2.09 4.46 22.10
C THR A 182 -2.11 3.87 23.51
N VAL A 183 -2.43 2.59 23.59
CA VAL A 183 -2.49 1.76 24.78
C VAL A 183 -1.62 0.52 24.56
N VAL A 184 -0.71 0.22 25.48
CA VAL A 184 0.19 -0.94 25.38
C VAL A 184 -0.52 -2.20 25.89
N CYS A 185 -0.41 -3.30 25.14
CA CYS A 185 -0.86 -4.62 25.57
C CYS A 185 0.18 -5.29 26.51
N HIS A 186 -0.20 -5.51 27.78
CA HIS A 186 0.64 -6.15 28.79
C HIS A 186 1.08 -7.61 28.47
N ILE A 187 0.43 -8.29 27.51
CA ILE A 187 0.79 -9.65 27.10
C ILE A 187 1.86 -9.65 25.99
N CYS A 188 1.85 -8.66 25.09
CA CYS A 188 2.69 -8.69 23.87
C CYS A 188 3.51 -7.42 23.57
N GLY A 189 3.42 -6.38 24.40
CA GLY A 189 4.19 -5.14 24.27
C GLY A 189 3.82 -4.25 23.10
N ARG A 190 2.75 -4.57 22.36
CA ARG A 190 2.32 -3.78 21.19
C ARG A 190 1.36 -2.67 21.58
N GLU A 191 1.49 -1.54 20.89
CA GLU A 191 0.59 -0.40 20.95
C GLU A 191 -0.66 -0.59 20.10
N PHE A 192 -1.81 -0.23 20.64
CA PHE A 192 -3.12 -0.23 19.98
C PHE A 192 -3.88 1.06 20.27
N GLY A 193 -4.86 1.42 19.43
CA GLY A 193 -5.77 2.51 19.78
C GLY A 193 -6.66 2.12 20.96
N SER A 194 -7.13 3.11 21.73
CA SER A 194 -8.03 2.90 22.88
C SER A 194 -9.31 2.10 22.56
N ALA A 195 -9.82 2.19 21.33
CA ALA A 195 -10.96 1.40 20.86
C ALA A 195 -10.59 -0.04 20.44
N SER A 196 -9.35 -0.31 20.03
CA SER A 196 -8.94 -1.63 19.54
C SER A 196 -8.25 -2.49 20.59
N ILE A 197 -7.70 -1.91 21.66
CA ILE A 197 -7.08 -2.68 22.76
C ILE A 197 -8.07 -3.65 23.44
N GLY A 198 -9.33 -3.25 23.63
CA GLY A 198 -10.38 -4.10 24.22
C GLY A 198 -10.76 -5.31 23.36
N ILE A 199 -10.54 -5.25 22.05
CA ILE A 199 -10.70 -6.40 21.13
C ILE A 199 -9.39 -7.20 21.08
N HIS A 200 -8.24 -6.54 21.20
CA HIS A 200 -6.94 -7.19 21.13
C HIS A 200 -6.64 -8.07 22.35
N VAL A 201 -6.75 -7.55 23.58
CA VAL A 201 -6.37 -8.25 24.82
C VAL A 201 -6.97 -9.66 24.93
N PRO A 202 -8.31 -9.88 24.82
CA PRO A 202 -8.88 -11.23 24.93
C PRO A 202 -8.46 -12.17 23.79
N ASN A 203 -8.15 -11.64 22.61
CA ASN A 203 -7.61 -12.44 21.50
C ASN A 203 -6.11 -12.74 21.66
N CYS A 204 -5.38 -11.90 22.39
CA CYS A 204 -3.98 -12.09 22.74
C CYS A 204 -3.85 -13.14 23.86
N GLU A 205 -4.71 -13.07 24.86
CA GLU A 205 -4.84 -14.06 25.94
C GLU A 205 -5.17 -15.46 25.40
N LYS A 206 -6.18 -15.60 24.52
CA LYS A 206 -6.51 -16.90 23.90
C LYS A 206 -5.32 -17.50 23.14
N LYS A 207 -4.50 -16.67 22.49
CA LYS A 207 -3.28 -17.13 21.80
C LYS A 207 -2.20 -17.54 22.80
N TRP A 208 -2.01 -16.80 23.89
CA TRP A 208 -1.10 -17.17 24.96
C TRP A 208 -1.48 -18.53 25.56
N GLN A 209 -2.74 -18.72 25.95
CA GLN A 209 -3.25 -19.97 26.51
C GLN A 209 -3.03 -21.14 25.55
N ALA A 210 -3.38 -21.00 24.27
CA ALA A 210 -3.14 -22.04 23.26
C ALA A 210 -1.64 -22.39 23.08
N THR A 211 -0.75 -21.40 23.09
CA THR A 211 0.71 -21.64 23.03
C THR A 211 1.24 -22.32 24.29
N GLU A 212 0.69 -22.03 25.47
CA GLU A 212 1.06 -22.71 26.72
C GLU A 212 0.42 -24.10 26.83
N GLU A 213 -0.75 -24.36 26.26
CA GLU A 213 -1.36 -25.70 26.20
C GLU A 213 -0.53 -26.70 25.40
N LEU A 214 0.13 -26.25 24.33
CA LEU A 214 1.07 -27.06 23.55
C LEU A 214 2.33 -27.45 24.36
N LYS A 215 2.62 -26.79 25.49
CA LYS A 215 3.76 -27.10 26.34
C LYS A 215 3.42 -28.22 27.34
N PRO A 216 4.40 -29.07 27.71
CA PRO A 216 4.25 -30.04 28.79
C PRO A 216 3.74 -29.36 30.06
N LYS A 217 2.85 -30.03 30.83
CA LYS A 217 2.19 -29.44 32.02
C LYS A 217 3.17 -28.73 32.98
N ALA A 218 4.36 -29.29 33.20
CA ALA A 218 5.41 -28.72 34.06
C ALA A 218 6.14 -27.48 33.50
N ARG A 219 5.87 -27.07 32.26
CA ARG A 219 6.45 -25.89 31.58
C ARG A 219 5.40 -24.85 31.18
N ARG A 220 4.14 -25.05 31.56
CA ARG A 220 3.05 -24.09 31.30
C ARG A 220 3.13 -22.93 32.28
N ARG A 221 2.86 -21.72 31.80
CA ARG A 221 2.82 -20.49 32.60
C ARG A 221 1.42 -19.87 32.55
N SER A 222 1.06 -19.14 33.60
CA SER A 222 -0.15 -18.31 33.63
C SER A 222 -0.09 -17.21 32.57
N VAL A 223 -1.24 -16.62 32.26
CA VAL A 223 -1.33 -15.38 31.49
C VAL A 223 -0.71 -14.24 32.32
N PRO A 224 0.08 -13.32 31.74
CA PRO A 224 0.54 -12.13 32.44
C PRO A 224 -0.64 -11.33 33.03
N THR A 225 -0.51 -10.87 34.26
CA THR A 225 -1.64 -10.25 34.98
C THR A 225 -1.88 -8.84 34.48
N ALA A 226 -3.10 -8.55 34.01
CA ALA A 226 -3.47 -7.20 33.61
C ALA A 226 -3.26 -6.22 34.80
N PRO A 227 -2.48 -5.14 34.64
CA PRO A 227 -2.21 -4.24 35.76
C PRO A 227 -3.49 -3.50 36.14
N LYS A 228 -3.75 -3.36 37.45
CA LYS A 228 -4.99 -2.81 38.03
C LYS A 228 -5.15 -1.33 37.71
N GLN A 229 -6.19 -0.93 36.96
CA GLN A 229 -6.39 0.49 36.60
C GLN A 229 -6.90 1.30 37.80
N GLU A 230 -6.00 2.04 38.44
CA GLU A 230 -6.32 3.10 39.41
C GLU A 230 -7.18 4.19 38.75
N GLU A 231 -8.11 4.77 39.51
CA GLU A 231 -9.23 5.57 38.98
C GLU A 231 -8.83 6.94 38.40
N PHE A 232 -7.58 7.37 38.63
CA PHE A 232 -7.03 8.65 38.16
C PHE A 232 -5.70 8.51 37.39
N GLU A 233 -5.35 7.31 36.93
CA GLU A 233 -4.08 7.07 36.25
C GLU A 233 -4.02 7.65 34.81
N SER A 234 -2.89 8.27 34.46
CA SER A 234 -2.64 8.75 33.10
C SER A 234 -2.43 7.60 32.10
N ARG A 235 -2.70 7.84 30.81
CA ARG A 235 -2.51 6.83 29.75
C ARG A 235 -1.05 6.38 29.67
N GLU A 236 -0.12 7.30 29.89
CA GLU A 236 1.32 7.10 29.87
C GLU A 236 1.77 6.23 31.05
N GLN A 237 1.21 6.47 32.24
CA GLN A 237 1.42 5.64 33.43
C GLN A 237 0.89 4.21 33.23
N TYR A 238 -0.31 4.05 32.67
CA TYR A 238 -0.85 2.73 32.28
C TYR A 238 0.09 2.00 31.29
N ASN A 239 0.61 2.73 30.30
CA ASN A 239 1.48 2.16 29.28
C ASN A 239 2.84 1.75 29.86
N ALA A 240 3.39 2.52 30.80
CA ALA A 240 4.64 2.21 31.49
C ALA A 240 4.52 0.89 32.28
N ARG A 241 3.54 0.77 33.17
CA ARG A 241 3.32 -0.47 33.96
C ARG A 241 2.90 -1.67 33.09
N ALA A 242 2.16 -1.44 31.98
CA ALA A 242 1.84 -2.51 31.04
C ALA A 242 3.10 -3.02 30.31
N THR A 243 4.06 -2.13 30.05
CA THR A 243 5.38 -2.48 29.51
C THR A 243 6.22 -3.21 30.56
N GLU A 244 6.13 -2.82 31.83
CA GLU A 244 6.80 -3.50 32.95
C GLU A 244 6.31 -4.93 33.12
N VAL A 245 4.99 -5.15 33.25
CA VAL A 245 4.36 -6.49 33.30
C VAL A 245 4.76 -7.33 32.09
N TRP A 246 4.73 -6.75 30.89
CA TRP A 246 5.16 -7.45 29.68
C TRP A 246 6.64 -7.89 29.77
N THR A 247 7.51 -7.00 30.26
CA THR A 247 8.95 -7.23 30.33
C THR A 247 9.32 -8.27 31.41
N SER A 248 8.59 -8.29 32.53
CA SER A 248 8.86 -9.19 33.67
C SER A 248 8.16 -10.54 33.57
N GLU A 249 6.89 -10.59 33.13
CA GLU A 249 6.08 -11.81 33.13
C GLU A 249 6.01 -12.49 31.74
N ALA A 250 5.97 -11.72 30.66
CA ALA A 250 5.78 -12.28 29.32
C ALA A 250 7.09 -12.71 28.63
N LEU A 251 8.18 -11.95 28.83
CA LEU A 251 9.48 -12.23 28.25
C LEU A 251 10.31 -13.23 29.08
N LEU A 252 11.17 -13.99 28.41
CA LEU A 252 12.12 -14.91 29.01
C LEU A 252 13.55 -14.52 28.63
N ALA A 253 14.45 -14.51 29.60
CA ALA A 253 15.88 -14.28 29.38
C ALA A 253 16.55 -15.50 28.74
N CYS A 254 17.45 -15.27 27.78
CA CYS A 254 18.26 -16.32 27.18
C CYS A 254 19.33 -16.80 28.16
N PRO A 255 19.41 -18.12 28.48
CA PRO A 255 20.39 -18.63 29.44
C PRO A 255 21.84 -18.48 28.95
N LYS A 256 22.05 -18.28 27.64
CA LYS A 256 23.37 -18.06 27.04
C LYS A 256 23.83 -16.61 27.05
N CYS A 257 22.94 -15.63 26.83
CA CYS A 257 23.32 -14.23 26.62
C CYS A 257 22.48 -13.17 27.37
N GLY A 258 21.61 -13.57 28.29
CA GLY A 258 20.79 -12.68 29.12
C GLY A 258 19.67 -11.91 28.42
N ARG A 259 19.72 -11.72 27.09
CA ARG A 259 18.70 -10.99 26.32
C ARG A 259 17.30 -11.60 26.50
N THR A 260 16.31 -10.74 26.68
CA THR A 260 14.90 -11.11 26.87
C THR A 260 14.16 -11.24 25.54
N PHE A 261 13.33 -12.28 25.41
CA PHE A 261 12.55 -12.56 24.20
C PHE A 261 11.17 -13.13 24.56
N LEU A 262 10.19 -12.97 23.67
CA LEU A 262 8.98 -13.80 23.73
C LEU A 262 9.37 -15.29 23.56
N PRO A 263 8.67 -16.24 24.21
CA PRO A 263 9.05 -17.65 24.25
C PRO A 263 9.36 -18.25 22.86
N ASP A 264 8.46 -18.05 21.90
CA ASP A 264 8.59 -18.59 20.54
C ASP A 264 9.82 -18.05 19.81
N ARG A 265 10.23 -16.80 20.13
CA ARG A 265 11.46 -16.18 19.60
C ARG A 265 12.70 -16.65 20.36
N LEU A 266 12.57 -16.93 21.66
CA LEU A 266 13.66 -17.45 22.48
C LEU A 266 14.12 -18.82 21.95
N GLU A 267 13.21 -19.71 21.58
CA GLU A 267 13.56 -21.03 21.02
C GLU A 267 14.40 -20.93 19.75
N VAL A 268 14.02 -20.04 18.82
CA VAL A 268 14.78 -19.79 17.59
C VAL A 268 16.13 -19.15 17.92
N HIS A 269 16.15 -18.21 18.86
CA HIS A 269 17.37 -17.53 19.29
C HIS A 269 18.38 -18.47 19.95
N VAL A 270 17.97 -19.35 20.88
CA VAL A 270 18.86 -20.26 21.62
C VAL A 270 19.61 -21.22 20.68
N ARG A 271 19.03 -21.58 19.53
CA ARG A 271 19.66 -22.44 18.50
C ARG A 271 20.91 -21.79 17.87
N SER A 272 20.90 -20.48 17.66
CA SER A 272 22.02 -19.73 17.04
C SER A 272 22.82 -18.86 18.03
N CYS A 273 22.34 -18.68 19.25
CA CYS A 273 23.00 -17.87 20.26
C CYS A 273 24.33 -18.47 20.71
N ARG A 274 25.38 -17.63 20.66
CA ARG A 274 26.69 -17.83 21.29
C ARG A 274 26.70 -17.25 22.71
N SER A 275 27.66 -17.61 23.55
CA SER A 275 27.67 -17.27 24.99
C SER A 275 27.88 -15.78 25.26
N ALA A 276 27.45 -15.33 26.44
CA ALA A 276 27.64 -13.97 26.95
C ALA A 276 29.11 -13.59 27.07
N GLU A 277 30.03 -14.55 27.23
CA GLU A 277 31.45 -14.30 27.44
C GLU A 277 32.15 -13.79 26.17
N GLU A 278 31.67 -14.11 24.97
CA GLU A 278 32.10 -13.47 23.71
C GLU A 278 31.46 -12.08 23.49
N HIS A 279 30.45 -11.71 24.30
CA HIS A 279 29.65 -10.48 24.15
C HIS A 279 29.44 -9.81 25.52
N ALA A 280 30.52 -9.65 26.29
CA ALA A 280 30.48 -8.94 27.56
C ALA A 280 29.92 -7.52 27.35
N PRO A 281 28.80 -7.14 28.01
CA PRO A 281 28.29 -5.79 27.92
C PRO A 281 29.21 -4.87 28.73
N THR A 282 30.07 -4.13 28.05
CA THR A 282 30.93 -3.11 28.65
C THR A 282 30.08 -1.97 29.21
N GLY A 283 29.69 -2.11 30.47
CA GLY A 283 28.97 -1.12 31.24
C GLY A 283 27.47 -1.01 30.92
N ARG A 284 26.66 -0.82 31.98
CA ARG A 284 25.48 0.02 31.84
C ARG A 284 26.01 1.44 31.70
N SER A 285 26.03 1.99 30.50
CA SER A 285 26.26 3.43 30.34
C SER A 285 25.09 4.16 30.98
N ASP A 286 25.38 4.99 31.98
CA ASP A 286 24.48 6.05 32.40
C ASP A 286 24.25 6.98 31.20
N TRP A 287 23.00 7.04 30.72
CA TRP A 287 22.65 7.75 29.50
C TRP A 287 22.49 9.26 29.70
N SER A 288 22.78 9.79 30.89
CA SER A 288 22.66 11.23 31.15
C SER A 288 23.87 12.08 30.73
N GLN A 289 25.04 11.48 30.39
CA GLN A 289 26.28 12.28 30.29
C GLN A 289 27.40 11.76 29.36
N VAL A 290 27.05 11.13 28.24
CA VAL A 290 28.01 10.86 27.14
C VAL A 290 27.58 11.57 25.86
N GLU A 291 28.46 12.39 25.30
CA GLU A 291 28.29 12.88 23.92
C GLU A 291 28.24 11.68 22.98
N ALA A 292 27.29 11.71 22.03
CA ALA A 292 26.88 10.53 21.29
C ALA A 292 28.06 9.92 20.51
N PRO A 293 28.37 8.61 20.69
CA PRO A 293 29.25 7.90 19.78
C PRO A 293 28.69 8.01 18.37
N THR A 294 29.53 8.37 17.40
CA THR A 294 29.17 8.49 15.99
C THR A 294 28.88 7.12 15.39
N ILE A 295 27.67 6.61 15.63
CA ILE A 295 27.13 5.42 14.96
C ILE A 295 27.30 5.62 13.45
N PRO A 296 28.00 4.71 12.74
CA PRO A 296 28.10 4.79 11.29
C PRO A 296 26.68 4.77 10.69
N THR A 297 26.29 5.89 10.07
CA THR A 297 24.89 6.20 9.70
C THR A 297 24.34 5.36 8.54
N LYS A 298 25.11 4.37 8.07
CA LYS A 298 24.79 3.55 6.91
C LYS A 298 24.73 2.07 7.33
N PRO A 299 23.58 1.38 7.14
CA PRO A 299 23.52 -0.07 7.37
C PRO A 299 24.51 -0.76 6.42
N MET A 300 25.23 -1.77 6.91
CA MET A 300 26.22 -2.51 6.11
C MET A 300 25.54 -3.21 4.93
N SER A 301 25.63 -2.61 3.75
CA SER A 301 25.05 -3.11 2.51
C SER A 301 26.11 -3.64 1.56
N VAL A 302 25.74 -4.64 0.77
CA VAL A 302 26.55 -5.22 -0.30
C VAL A 302 25.83 -4.97 -1.63
N THR A 303 26.54 -4.39 -2.60
CA THR A 303 26.02 -4.09 -3.94
C THR A 303 26.09 -5.32 -4.84
N CYS A 304 25.00 -5.65 -5.53
CA CYS A 304 24.93 -6.77 -6.47
C CYS A 304 25.54 -6.41 -7.83
N HIS A 305 26.60 -7.12 -8.24
CA HIS A 305 27.29 -6.92 -9.53
C HIS A 305 26.41 -7.25 -10.76
N VAL A 306 25.34 -8.05 -10.59
CA VAL A 306 24.41 -8.39 -11.68
C VAL A 306 23.32 -7.32 -11.88
N CYS A 307 22.87 -6.63 -10.83
CA CYS A 307 21.72 -5.72 -10.91
C CYS A 307 21.89 -4.32 -10.27
N GLY A 308 23.05 -4.00 -9.72
CA GLY A 308 23.39 -2.68 -9.15
C GLY A 308 22.65 -2.30 -7.87
N ARG A 309 21.95 -3.24 -7.23
CA ARG A 309 21.16 -2.98 -6.02
C ARG A 309 21.89 -3.36 -4.74
N ASP A 310 21.65 -2.58 -3.69
CA ASP A 310 22.18 -2.80 -2.35
C ASP A 310 21.29 -3.73 -1.52
N PHE A 311 21.90 -4.70 -0.84
CA PHE A 311 21.24 -5.63 0.08
C PHE A 311 21.99 -5.71 1.41
N GLY A 312 21.30 -6.07 2.49
CA GLY A 312 22.00 -6.38 3.75
C GLY A 312 22.92 -7.59 3.59
N THR A 313 24.06 -7.61 4.28
CA THR A 313 25.06 -8.70 4.21
C THR A 313 24.45 -10.10 4.36
N ALA A 314 23.46 -10.27 5.24
CA ALA A 314 22.77 -11.54 5.49
C ALA A 314 21.78 -11.96 4.38
N SER A 315 21.22 -11.03 3.60
CA SER A 315 20.28 -11.34 2.52
C SER A 315 20.91 -11.33 1.13
N PHE A 316 22.11 -10.75 0.98
CA PHE A 316 22.84 -10.64 -0.27
C PHE A 316 23.01 -11.98 -1.00
N GLN A 317 23.45 -13.04 -0.31
CA GLN A 317 23.68 -14.36 -0.93
C GLN A 317 22.38 -15.00 -1.44
N ILE A 318 21.27 -14.84 -0.72
CA ILE A 318 19.95 -15.32 -1.14
C ILE A 318 19.48 -14.55 -2.39
N HIS A 319 19.72 -13.23 -2.43
CA HIS A 319 19.44 -12.41 -3.60
C HIS A 319 20.30 -12.81 -4.80
N LEU A 320 21.61 -13.02 -4.63
CA LEU A 320 22.56 -13.29 -5.71
C LEU A 320 22.13 -14.50 -6.55
N VAL A 321 21.90 -15.65 -5.91
CA VAL A 321 21.44 -16.89 -6.58
C VAL A 321 20.11 -16.68 -7.31
N GLN A 322 19.19 -15.88 -6.76
CA GLN A 322 17.93 -15.54 -7.42
C GLN A 322 18.11 -14.55 -8.58
N CYS A 323 19.12 -13.68 -8.52
CA CYS A 323 19.42 -12.68 -9.54
C CYS A 323 20.12 -13.31 -10.75
N GLU A 324 21.11 -14.18 -10.52
CA GLU A 324 21.80 -14.95 -11.55
C GLU A 324 20.80 -15.81 -12.33
N LYS A 325 19.98 -16.60 -11.63
CA LYS A 325 18.92 -17.40 -12.26
C LYS A 325 17.91 -16.56 -13.05
N LYS A 326 17.65 -15.32 -12.63
CA LYS A 326 16.79 -14.40 -13.38
C LYS A 326 17.49 -13.87 -14.64
N TRP A 327 18.77 -13.55 -14.56
CA TRP A 327 19.60 -13.15 -15.70
C TRP A 327 19.65 -14.26 -16.76
N GLU A 328 19.99 -15.49 -16.36
CA GLU A 328 19.98 -16.66 -17.25
C GLU A 328 18.62 -16.85 -17.93
N ALA A 329 17.52 -16.73 -17.18
CA ALA A 329 16.17 -16.84 -17.73
C ALA A 329 15.75 -15.66 -18.63
N GLN A 330 16.43 -14.51 -18.55
CA GLN A 330 16.28 -13.38 -19.47
C GLN A 330 17.10 -13.60 -20.74
N GLU A 331 18.37 -14.03 -20.63
CA GLU A 331 19.25 -14.32 -21.75
C GLU A 331 18.79 -15.53 -22.56
N ALA A 332 18.26 -16.58 -21.91
CA ALA A 332 17.70 -17.75 -22.59
C ALA A 332 16.50 -17.43 -23.53
N ARG A 333 15.86 -16.26 -23.36
CA ARG A 333 14.78 -15.79 -24.26
C ARG A 333 15.29 -15.15 -25.54
N LYS A 334 16.59 -14.86 -25.64
CA LYS A 334 17.21 -14.30 -26.84
C LYS A 334 17.62 -15.42 -27.82
N PRO A 335 17.78 -15.08 -29.12
CA PRO A 335 18.51 -15.92 -30.08
C PRO A 335 19.88 -16.34 -29.55
N LEU A 336 20.39 -17.51 -29.98
CA LEU A 336 21.60 -18.11 -29.40
C LEU A 336 22.82 -17.18 -29.49
N GLU A 337 23.06 -16.57 -30.66
CA GLU A 337 24.08 -15.54 -30.92
C GLU A 337 23.98 -14.28 -30.05
N GLU A 338 22.81 -13.96 -29.48
CA GLU A 338 22.59 -12.75 -28.67
C GLU A 338 22.70 -13.00 -27.16
N ARG A 339 22.92 -14.26 -26.74
CA ARG A 339 22.97 -14.64 -25.33
C ARG A 339 24.30 -14.23 -24.70
N ARG A 340 24.23 -13.52 -23.58
CA ARG A 340 25.39 -13.11 -22.79
C ARG A 340 25.55 -14.03 -21.57
N PRO A 341 26.78 -14.37 -21.15
CA PRO A 341 27.00 -15.05 -19.88
C PRO A 341 26.54 -14.18 -18.70
N VAL A 342 26.42 -14.79 -17.51
CA VAL A 342 26.23 -14.05 -16.25
C VAL A 342 27.48 -13.17 -16.01
N PRO A 343 27.32 -11.88 -15.64
CA PRO A 343 28.46 -11.02 -15.28
C PRO A 343 29.32 -11.65 -14.18
N ALA A 344 30.64 -11.55 -14.31
CA ALA A 344 31.54 -12.21 -13.37
C ALA A 344 31.58 -11.47 -12.02
N ALA A 345 31.69 -12.23 -10.93
CA ALA A 345 31.90 -11.64 -9.61
C ALA A 345 33.20 -10.82 -9.59
N PRO A 346 33.22 -9.64 -8.96
CA PRO A 346 34.41 -8.78 -8.93
C PRO A 346 35.56 -9.45 -8.18
N GLN A 347 36.73 -9.48 -8.81
CA GLN A 347 37.98 -10.00 -8.23
C GLN A 347 38.51 -8.99 -7.20
N VAL A 348 38.11 -9.16 -5.94
CA VAL A 348 38.50 -8.30 -4.82
C VAL A 348 39.30 -9.06 -3.78
N ALA A 349 40.32 -8.41 -3.20
CA ALA A 349 41.15 -9.02 -2.18
C ALA A 349 40.31 -9.45 -0.95
N ALA A 350 40.70 -10.56 -0.31
CA ALA A 350 39.96 -11.12 0.82
C ALA A 350 39.77 -10.11 1.98
N ASN A 351 40.73 -9.21 2.17
CA ASN A 351 40.76 -8.15 3.18
C ASN A 351 40.23 -6.79 2.71
N ALA A 352 39.69 -6.65 1.49
CA ALA A 352 39.18 -5.38 0.97
C ALA A 352 38.05 -4.79 1.85
N SER A 353 37.90 -3.47 1.86
CA SER A 353 36.79 -2.80 2.57
C SER A 353 35.43 -3.19 1.97
N LEU A 354 34.36 -3.09 2.76
CA LEU A 354 32.99 -3.22 2.25
C LEU A 354 32.75 -2.22 1.11
N GLU A 355 33.31 -1.00 1.23
CA GLU A 355 33.20 0.07 0.25
C GLU A 355 33.96 -0.24 -1.05
N ASP A 356 35.18 -0.80 -0.95
CA ASP A 356 35.94 -1.27 -2.12
C ASP A 356 35.20 -2.38 -2.86
N ARG A 357 34.63 -3.34 -2.11
CA ARG A 357 33.85 -4.45 -2.70
C ARG A 357 32.59 -3.95 -3.41
N ASN A 358 31.89 -2.98 -2.81
CA ASN A 358 30.71 -2.36 -3.43
C ASN A 358 31.07 -1.55 -4.67
N SER A 359 32.18 -0.80 -4.62
CA SER A 359 32.67 -0.02 -5.75
C SER A 359 33.07 -0.93 -6.92
N ALA A 360 33.80 -2.02 -6.65
CA ALA A 360 34.16 -3.02 -7.65
C ALA A 360 32.95 -3.79 -8.21
N ALA A 361 31.91 -4.01 -7.39
CA ALA A 361 30.65 -4.58 -7.86
C ALA A 361 29.88 -3.59 -8.75
N ALA A 362 29.91 -2.30 -8.43
CA ALA A 362 29.27 -1.23 -9.20
C ALA A 362 29.96 -0.98 -10.54
N THR A 363 31.30 -0.99 -10.60
CA THR A 363 32.03 -0.88 -11.87
C THR A 363 31.73 -2.09 -12.77
N LYS A 364 31.85 -3.32 -12.24
CA LYS A 364 31.47 -4.54 -12.97
C LYS A 364 30.03 -4.52 -13.49
N TRP A 365 29.09 -4.06 -12.68
CA TRP A 365 27.70 -3.88 -13.13
C TRP A 365 27.60 -2.86 -14.28
N SER A 366 28.29 -1.73 -14.18
CA SER A 366 28.26 -0.69 -15.22
C SER A 366 28.91 -1.10 -16.55
N GLU A 367 29.96 -1.92 -16.49
CA GLU A 367 30.73 -2.40 -17.66
C GLU A 367 30.06 -3.63 -18.32
N GLU A 368 29.67 -4.63 -17.52
CA GLU A 368 29.21 -5.91 -18.04
C GLU A 368 27.69 -5.99 -18.16
N ALA A 369 26.92 -5.43 -17.21
CA ALA A 369 25.47 -5.60 -17.17
C ALA A 369 24.68 -4.53 -17.94
N LEU A 370 25.22 -3.31 -18.09
CA LEU A 370 24.56 -2.22 -18.80
C LEU A 370 25.00 -2.11 -20.27
N VAL A 371 24.14 -1.53 -21.11
CA VAL A 371 24.37 -1.23 -22.52
C VAL A 371 23.99 0.23 -22.79
N ALA A 372 24.85 0.96 -23.50
CA ALA A 372 24.62 2.35 -23.87
C ALA A 372 23.53 2.48 -24.97
N CYS A 373 22.70 3.51 -24.86
CA CYS A 373 21.75 3.87 -25.91
C CYS A 373 22.48 4.57 -27.07
N PRO A 374 22.42 4.07 -28.31
CA PRO A 374 23.13 4.66 -29.45
C PRO A 374 22.63 6.06 -29.83
N VAL A 375 21.48 6.50 -29.29
CA VAL A 375 20.86 7.80 -29.61
C VAL A 375 21.19 8.87 -28.55
N CYS A 376 21.47 8.50 -27.30
CA CYS A 376 21.73 9.50 -26.23
C CYS A 376 22.81 9.11 -25.21
N GLY A 377 23.62 8.08 -25.48
CA GLY A 377 24.75 7.63 -24.65
C GLY A 377 24.38 6.99 -23.31
N ARG A 378 23.20 7.26 -22.73
CA ARG A 378 22.78 6.74 -21.43
C ARG A 378 22.78 5.21 -21.37
N THR A 379 23.31 4.66 -20.28
CA THR A 379 23.43 3.22 -20.03
C THR A 379 22.18 2.66 -19.36
N PHE A 380 21.72 1.50 -19.82
CA PHE A 380 20.55 0.81 -19.29
C PHE A 380 20.77 -0.71 -19.28
N LEU A 381 20.06 -1.45 -18.42
CA LEU A 381 19.89 -2.88 -18.61
C LEU A 381 19.27 -3.14 -20.00
N PRO A 382 19.65 -4.20 -20.74
CA PRO A 382 19.17 -4.44 -22.11
C PRO A 382 17.63 -4.39 -22.27
N GLU A 383 16.89 -4.94 -21.31
CA GLU A 383 15.41 -4.92 -21.30
C GLU A 383 14.80 -3.53 -21.06
N SER A 384 15.52 -2.65 -20.36
CA SER A 384 15.15 -1.25 -20.14
C SER A 384 15.54 -0.38 -21.34
N LEU A 385 16.62 -0.71 -22.04
CA LEU A 385 17.04 -0.04 -23.27
C LEU A 385 15.95 -0.10 -24.35
N VAL A 386 15.34 -1.28 -24.56
CA VAL A 386 14.24 -1.46 -25.53
C VAL A 386 13.03 -0.57 -25.23
N LYS A 387 12.74 -0.31 -23.95
CA LYS A 387 11.66 0.61 -23.54
C LYS A 387 12.08 2.06 -23.71
N HIS A 388 13.31 2.38 -23.34
CA HIS A 388 13.88 3.71 -23.46
C HIS A 388 13.98 4.17 -24.93
N GLN A 389 14.44 3.31 -25.84
CA GLN A 389 14.58 3.62 -27.28
C GLN A 389 13.26 4.08 -27.92
N ARG A 390 12.10 3.57 -27.49
CA ARG A 390 10.76 3.96 -27.98
C ARG A 390 10.40 5.42 -27.70
N SER A 391 11.05 6.05 -26.72
CA SER A 391 10.84 7.45 -26.33
C SER A 391 12.13 8.27 -26.31
N CYS A 392 13.24 7.69 -26.78
CA CYS A 392 14.52 8.36 -26.81
C CYS A 392 14.53 9.45 -27.89
N ARG A 393 15.11 10.60 -27.56
CA ARG A 393 15.41 11.69 -28.50
C ARG A 393 16.92 11.92 -28.48
N PRO A 394 17.54 12.27 -29.61
CA PRO A 394 18.97 12.55 -29.66
C PRO A 394 19.32 13.73 -28.74
N ASN A 395 20.48 13.68 -28.09
CA ASN A 395 20.98 14.79 -27.28
C ASN A 395 21.71 15.77 -28.20
N LEU A 396 21.12 16.94 -28.46
CA LEU A 396 21.66 17.98 -29.35
C LEU A 396 22.79 18.80 -28.68
N GLU A 397 23.78 18.11 -28.11
CA GLU A 397 24.91 18.72 -27.38
C GLU A 397 26.26 18.05 -27.72
N THR A 398 26.44 17.60 -28.96
CA THR A 398 27.76 17.16 -29.50
C THR A 398 27.92 17.55 -30.97
N GLU A 399 27.86 18.86 -31.27
CA GLU A 399 28.42 19.44 -32.50
C GLU A 399 29.23 20.70 -32.16
N VAL A 400 30.48 20.50 -31.71
CA VAL A 400 31.58 21.47 -31.76
C VAL A 400 32.88 20.68 -31.98
N VAL A 401 33.78 21.22 -32.81
CA VAL A 401 35.05 20.61 -33.30
C VAL A 401 34.80 19.50 -34.35
N ASP A 402 35.19 19.62 -35.61
CA ASP A 402 36.27 20.41 -36.25
C ASP A 402 35.89 21.79 -36.84
#